data_AF-A0A3N9N7Z9-F1
#
_entry.id   AF-A0A3N9N7Z9-F1
#
_cell.length_a   1.000
_cell.length_b   1.000
_cell.length_c   1.000
_cell.angle_alpha   90.00
_cell.angle_beta   90.00
_cell.angle_gamma   90.00
#
_symmetry.space_group_name_H-M   'P 1'
#
loop_
_entity.id
_entity.type
_entity.pdbx_description
1 polymer ?
#
loop_
_entity_poly.entity_id
_entity_poly.type
_entity_poly.pdbx_seq_one_letter_code
_entity_poly.pdbx_strand_id
1 'polypeptide(L)' 'PCREGNEKLLEGIKMLEEGHCSMHYLNELIALGETMRLTSKCGLGQTSSNPFISVATHFRDEILGRTNLHVS' A
#
# COMPACT_ATOMS: atom_id res chain seq x y z
N PRO A 1 -15.90 -2.22 0.48
CA PRO A 1 -14.69 -1.38 0.27
C PRO A 1 -13.61 -1.55 1.36
N CYS A 2 -13.88 -1.25 2.63
CA CYS A 2 -12.82 -1.17 3.66
C CYS A 2 -12.18 -2.53 4.01
N ARG A 3 -12.98 -3.59 4.17
CA ARG A 3 -12.48 -4.91 4.60
C ARG A 3 -11.54 -5.52 3.55
N GLU A 4 -12.05 -5.71 2.34
CA GLU A 4 -11.27 -6.21 1.19
C GLU A 4 -10.11 -5.27 0.84
N GLY A 5 -10.34 -3.96 0.94
CA GLY A 5 -9.29 -2.96 0.68
C GLY A 5 -8.12 -3.10 1.66
N ASN A 6 -8.38 -3.22 2.96
CA ASN A 6 -7.32 -3.45 3.95
C ASN A 6 -6.60 -4.79 3.74
N GLU A 7 -7.30 -5.85 3.34
CA GLU A 7 -6.67 -7.14 2.99
C GLU A 7 -5.69 -6.97 1.80
N LYS A 8 -6.07 -6.20 0.78
CA LYS A 8 -5.21 -5.91 -0.38
C LYS A 8 -4.02 -5.02 -0.05
N LEU A 9 -4.22 -4.00 0.79
CA LEU A 9 -3.11 -3.16 1.27
C LEU A 9 -2.10 -4.00 2.07
N LEU A 10 -2.58 -4.92 2.92
CA LEU A 10 -1.71 -5.84 3.68
C LEU A 10 -0.92 -6.79 2.77
N GLU A 11 -1.56 -7.34 1.73
CA GLU A 11 -0.90 -8.15 0.71
C GLU A 11 0.22 -7.35 0.00
N GLY A 12 -0.08 -6.11 -0.39
CA GLY A 12 0.91 -5.20 -0.97
C GLY A 12 2.10 -4.90 -0.07
N ILE A 13 1.87 -4.72 1.24
CA ILE A 13 2.95 -4.53 2.22
C ILE A 13 3.86 -5.76 2.26
N LYS A 14 3.29 -6.97 2.32
CA LYS A 14 4.09 -8.20 2.29
C LYS A 14 4.91 -8.34 1.00
N MET A 15 4.32 -8.00 -0.15
CA MET A 15 5.03 -8.00 -1.42
C MET A 15 6.17 -6.97 -1.45
N LEU A 16 6.01 -5.82 -0.79
CA LEU A 16 7.09 -4.83 -0.64
C LEU A 16 8.23 -5.38 0.23
N GLU A 17 7.90 -6.03 1.35
CA GLU A 17 8.88 -6.67 2.24
C GLU A 17 9.65 -7.80 1.54
N GLU A 18 9.00 -8.54 0.65
CA GLU A 18 9.63 -9.60 -0.16
C GLU A 18 10.40 -9.06 -1.38
N GLY A 19 10.27 -7.78 -1.72
CA GLY A 19 10.87 -7.19 -2.92
C GLY A 19 10.19 -7.59 -4.24
N HIS A 20 8.97 -8.12 -4.18
CA HIS A 20 8.18 -8.57 -5.34
C HIS A 20 7.15 -7.53 -5.82
N CYS A 21 6.96 -6.44 -5.07
CA CYS A 21 5.98 -5.42 -5.42
C CYS A 21 6.48 -4.57 -6.60
N SER A 22 5.79 -4.67 -7.74
CA SER A 22 6.09 -3.82 -8.89
C SER A 22 5.62 -2.39 -8.68
N MET A 23 6.29 -1.44 -9.35
CA MET A 23 5.87 -0.04 -9.37
C MET A 23 4.44 0.16 -9.86
N HIS A 24 4.01 -0.64 -10.84
CA HIS A 24 2.65 -0.58 -11.34
C HIS A 24 1.65 -0.97 -10.25
N TYR A 25 1.88 -2.11 -9.61
CA TYR A 25 1.00 -2.62 -8.56
C TYR A 25 0.96 -1.69 -7.33
N LEU A 26 2.10 -1.10 -6.97
CA LEU A 26 2.15 -0.07 -5.91
C LEU A 26 1.24 1.13 -6.23
N ASN A 27 1.19 1.58 -7.49
CA ASN A 27 0.28 2.65 -7.90
C ASN A 27 -1.19 2.23 -7.83
N GLU A 28 -1.52 0.99 -8.18
CA GLU A 28 -2.89 0.45 -8.05
C GLU A 28 -3.33 0.42 -6.58
N LEU A 29 -2.45 0.02 -5.67
CA LEU A 29 -2.72 0.03 -4.22
C LEU A 29 -2.92 1.44 -3.67
N ILE A 30 -2.17 2.43 -4.15
CA ILE A 30 -2.38 3.84 -3.78
C ILE A 30 -3.77 4.30 -4.24
N ALA A 31 -4.15 4.01 -5.49
CA ALA A 31 -5.46 4.37 -6.02
C ALA A 31 -6.62 3.69 -5.26
N LEU A 32 -6.43 2.43 -4.85
CA LEU A 32 -7.35 1.71 -3.97
C LEU A 32 -7.47 2.41 -2.61
N GLY A 33 -6.35 2.80 -2.01
CA GLY A 33 -6.32 3.52 -0.73
C GLY A 33 -7.06 4.86 -0.78
N GLU A 34 -6.88 5.62 -1.86
CA GLU A 34 -7.62 6.87 -2.12
C GLU A 34 -9.12 6.63 -2.27
N THR A 35 -9.50 5.57 -3.00
CA THR A 35 -10.91 5.16 -3.14
C THR A 35 -11.50 4.79 -1.78
N MET A 36 -10.78 4.04 -0.95
CA MET A 36 -11.21 3.71 0.41
C MET A 36 -11.39 4.98 1.26
N ARG A 37 -10.45 5.93 1.19
CA ARG A 37 -10.53 7.20 1.93
C ARG A 37 -11.80 7.98 1.59
N LEU A 38 -12.17 8.03 0.31
CA LEU A 38 -13.30 8.82 -0.17
C LEU A 38 -14.66 8.13 -0.01
N THR A 39 -14.71 6.80 -0.12
CA THR A 39 -15.99 6.06 -0.25
C THR A 39 -16.41 5.32 1.01
N SER A 40 -15.54 5.25 2.03
CA SER A 40 -15.85 4.56 3.28
C SER A 40 -16.91 5.31 4.10
N LYS A 41 -17.92 4.57 4.57
CA LYS A 41 -19.05 5.11 5.36
C LYS A 41 -18.75 5.29 6.84
N CYS A 42 -17.61 4.78 7.32
CA CYS A 42 -17.17 4.89 8.72
C CYS A 42 -15.79 5.57 8.80
N GLY A 43 -15.55 6.31 9.88
CA GLY A 43 -14.29 7.04 10.07
C GLY A 43 -13.06 6.13 10.05
N LEU A 44 -13.17 4.91 10.59
CA LEU A 44 -12.07 3.94 10.57
C LEU A 44 -11.65 3.56 9.13
N GLY A 45 -12.61 3.31 8.25
CA GLY A 45 -12.34 2.97 6.86
C GLY A 45 -11.81 4.15 6.05
N GLN A 46 -12.16 5.38 6.43
CA GLN A 46 -11.61 6.59 5.84
C GLN A 46 -10.15 6.80 6.24
N THR A 47 -9.77 6.44 7.47
CA THR A 47 -8.42 6.70 7.98
C THR A 47 -7.45 5.54 7.80
N SER A 48 -7.92 4.31 7.64
CA SER A 48 -7.05 3.11 7.66
C SER A 48 -6.08 3.05 6.47
N SER A 49 -6.41 3.63 5.32
CA SER A 49 -5.52 3.68 4.15
C SER A 49 -4.48 4.81 4.22
N ASN A 50 -4.66 5.82 5.08
CA ASN A 50 -3.79 6.99 5.14
C ASN A 50 -2.32 6.66 5.41
N PRO A 51 -1.96 5.78 6.37
CA PRO A 51 -0.57 5.43 6.63
C PRO A 51 0.09 4.81 5.40
N PHE A 52 -0.62 3.90 4.72
CA PHE A 52 -0.12 3.25 3.52
C PHE A 52 0.15 4.28 2.41
N ILE A 53 -0.83 5.14 2.11
CA ILE A 53 -0.71 6.18 1.06
C ILE A 53 0.45 7.13 1.38
N SER A 54 0.54 7.59 2.63
CA SER A 54 1.59 8.50 3.08
C SER A 54 2.97 7.88 2.88
N VAL A 55 3.16 6.62 3.29
CA VAL A 55 4.43 5.92 3.12
C VAL A 55 4.75 5.71 1.64
N ALA A 56 3.80 5.19 0.86
CA ALA A 56 3.99 4.88 -0.55
C ALA A 56 4.20 6.11 -1.45
N THR A 57 3.79 7.29 -0.99
CA THR A 57 3.95 8.56 -1.72
C THR A 57 5.23 9.29 -1.31
N HIS A 58 5.53 9.37 -0.01
CA HIS A 58 6.67 10.17 0.48
C HIS A 58 7.97 9.37 0.61
N PHE A 59 7.88 8.05 0.77
CA PHE A 59 9.03 7.17 0.97
C PHE A 59 9.12 6.11 -0.13
N ARG A 60 8.61 6.43 -1.33
CA ARG A 60 8.54 5.53 -2.48
C ARG A 60 9.90 4.89 -2.79
N ASP A 61 10.93 5.70 -2.89
CA ASP A 61 12.28 5.23 -3.24
C ASP A 61 12.86 4.33 -2.15
N GLU A 62 12.55 4.59 -0.88
CA GLU A 62 13.00 3.76 0.23
C GLU A 62 12.30 2.39 0.26
N ILE A 63 10.98 2.35 0.06
CA ILE A 63 10.25 1.07 0.11
C ILE A 63 10.53 0.17 -1.09
N LEU A 64 10.88 0.74 -2.24
CA LEU A 64 11.29 -0.01 -3.42
C LEU A 64 12.78 -0.37 -3.39
N GLY A 65 13.60 0.47 -2.77
CA GLY A 65 15.02 0.18 -2.50
C GLY A 65 15.22 -0.88 -1.41
N ARG A 66 14.20 -1.10 -0.55
CA ARG A 66 14.16 -2.16 0.47
C ARG A 66 13.94 -3.57 -0.07
N THR A 67 14.07 -3.79 -1.39
CA THR A 67 14.22 -5.15 -1.93
C THR A 67 15.28 -5.86 -1.13
N ASN A 68 14.90 -6.95 -0.46
CA ASN A 68 15.82 -7.81 0.25
C ASN A 68 16.99 -8.07 -0.70
N LEU A 69 18.16 -7.54 -0.35
CA LEU A 69 19.43 -7.88 -0.98
C LEU A 69 19.72 -9.34 -0.63
N HIS A 70 18.94 -10.28 -1.20
CA HIS A 70 19.48 -11.60 -1.50
C HIS A 70 20.49 -11.37 -2.62
N VAL A 71 21.67 -10.90 -2.21
CA VAL A 71 22.91 -11.12 -2.92
C VAL A 71 22.99 -12.64 -3.06
N SER A 72 22.63 -13.13 -4.23
CA SER A 72 22.95 -14.47 -4.72
C SER A 72 24.06 -14.35 -5.76
#